data_AF-A0A1X7T3G1-F1
#
_entry.id   AF-A0A1X7T3G1-F1
#
_cell.length_a   1.000
_cell.length_b   1.000
_cell.length_c   1.000
_cell.angle_alpha   90.00
_cell.angle_beta   90.00
_cell.angle_gamma   90.00
#
_symmetry.space_group_name_H-M   'P 1'
#
loop_
_entity.id
_entity.type
_entity.pdbx_description
1 polymer ?
#
loop_
_entity_poly.entity_id
_entity_poly.type
_entity_poly.pdbx_seq_one_letter_code
_entity_poly.pdbx_strand_id
1 'polypeptide(L)'
;FIRKEYRQHELRQNFKFQFDHSCFGYLELVFGPQDEPITGWTVSPDIVPCQIEEGDLDNFGSDINTIPPSCLVSIYADSSRPDTVHVLKYAIPLKGLRKPRTININRSLKDILDAPHSVGTKDGPNPGSQNDLKKQLNDLKRFLSTSEAKFRDIANSCKEVKIIDSSQYNELFDGMNNQSLSKRVELFLGNITLLIELCPDHISTFLSILKEQDHVVLSTLADRIAAS
;
A
#
# COMPACT_ATOMS: atom_id res chain seq x y z
N PHE A 1 -12.84 -10.83 -0.33
CA PHE A 1 -14.20 -10.51 -0.79
C PHE A 1 -14.15 -9.88 -2.16
N ILE A 2 -14.43 -10.67 -3.20
CA ILE A 2 -14.58 -10.15 -4.56
C ILE A 2 -16.08 -9.99 -4.80
N ARG A 3 -16.52 -8.75 -5.07
CA ARG A 3 -17.89 -8.49 -5.47
C ARG A 3 -18.09 -9.07 -6.87
N LYS A 4 -19.21 -9.77 -7.08
CA LYS A 4 -19.62 -10.36 -8.37
C LYS A 4 -19.64 -9.36 -9.53
N GLU A 5 -19.65 -8.07 -9.21
CA GLU A 5 -19.58 -6.97 -10.14
C GLU A 5 -18.47 -6.02 -9.66
N TYR A 6 -17.31 -6.06 -10.31
CA TYR A 6 -16.39 -4.92 -10.27
C TYR A 6 -17.10 -3.76 -10.97
N ARG A 7 -17.09 -2.58 -10.34
CA ARG A 7 -17.73 -1.42 -10.98
C ARG A 7 -16.97 -1.14 -12.28
N GLN A 8 -17.65 -0.76 -13.35
CA GLN A 8 -17.02 -0.58 -14.68
C GLN A 8 -15.78 0.34 -14.67
N HIS A 9 -15.68 1.27 -13.72
CA HIS A 9 -14.51 2.14 -13.56
C HIS A 9 -13.27 1.47 -12.93
N GLU A 10 -13.44 0.30 -12.30
CA GLU A 10 -12.34 -0.51 -11.75
C GLU A 10 -11.72 -1.43 -12.83
N LEU A 11 -12.46 -1.69 -13.91
CA LEU A 11 -12.03 -2.49 -15.06
C LEU A 11 -11.15 -1.66 -16.00
N ARG A 12 -9.88 -1.50 -15.64
CA ARG A 12 -8.92 -0.67 -16.41
C ARG A 12 -8.59 -1.22 -17.80
N GLN A 13 -8.50 -2.54 -17.93
CA GLN A 13 -8.24 -3.23 -19.20
C GLN A 13 -9.16 -4.44 -19.29
N ASN A 14 -9.88 -4.55 -20.40
CA ASN A 14 -10.79 -5.66 -20.66
C ASN A 14 -10.36 -6.35 -21.95
N PHE A 15 -9.87 -7.57 -21.84
CA PHE A 15 -9.65 -8.45 -22.98
C PHE A 15 -9.97 -9.88 -22.60
N LYS A 16 -10.49 -10.62 -23.57
CA LYS A 16 -10.69 -12.07 -23.44
C LYS A 16 -9.40 -12.79 -23.81
N PHE A 17 -9.07 -13.82 -23.05
CA PHE A 17 -7.95 -14.70 -23.33
C PHE A 17 -8.36 -16.16 -23.16
N GLN A 18 -7.53 -17.05 -23.70
CA GLN A 18 -7.65 -18.49 -23.55
C GLN A 18 -6.24 -19.02 -23.30
N PHE A 19 -6.10 -19.90 -22.31
CA PHE A 19 -4.86 -20.61 -22.08
C PHE A 19 -4.44 -21.41 -23.30
N ASP A 20 -3.13 -21.46 -23.51
CA ASP A 20 -2.55 -22.45 -24.39
C ASP A 20 -2.31 -23.73 -23.59
N HIS A 21 -3.22 -24.70 -23.72
CA HIS A 21 -3.12 -25.97 -23.01
C HIS A 21 -1.92 -26.84 -23.45
N SER A 22 -1.14 -26.41 -24.45
CA SER A 22 0.16 -27.02 -24.77
C SER A 22 1.31 -26.44 -23.92
N CYS A 23 1.10 -25.30 -23.26
CA CYS A 23 1.99 -24.73 -22.26
C CYS A 23 1.58 -25.22 -20.87
N PHE A 24 2.54 -25.26 -19.93
CA PHE A 24 2.50 -25.88 -18.59
C PHE A 24 1.45 -25.36 -17.58
N GLY A 25 0.28 -24.90 -18.03
CA GLY A 25 -0.86 -24.56 -17.16
C GLY A 25 -0.60 -23.34 -16.26
N TYR A 26 0.13 -22.34 -16.75
CA TYR A 26 0.34 -21.08 -16.04
C TYR A 26 0.28 -19.88 -16.98
N LEU A 27 -0.09 -18.72 -16.41
CA LEU A 27 0.07 -17.40 -17.01
C LEU A 27 1.34 -16.77 -16.45
N GLU A 28 2.26 -16.36 -17.31
CA GLU A 28 3.49 -15.67 -16.88
C GLU A 28 3.51 -14.23 -17.39
N LEU A 29 3.81 -13.29 -16.49
CA LEU A 29 4.08 -11.90 -16.77
C LEU A 29 5.58 -11.74 -17.04
N VAL A 30 5.94 -11.39 -18.27
CA VAL A 30 7.34 -11.30 -18.68
C VAL A 30 7.83 -9.86 -18.54
N PHE A 31 8.81 -9.64 -17.65
CA PHE A 31 9.43 -8.33 -17.44
C PHE A 31 10.71 -8.21 -18.26
N GLY A 32 10.93 -7.04 -18.86
CA GLY A 32 12.10 -6.82 -19.71
C GLY A 32 12.15 -5.40 -20.27
N PRO A 33 13.13 -5.15 -21.17
CA PRO A 33 13.33 -3.85 -21.81
C PRO A 33 12.05 -3.32 -22.46
N GLN A 34 11.89 -2.00 -22.45
CA GLN A 34 10.73 -1.31 -23.02
C GLN A 34 11.16 -0.45 -24.21
N ASP A 35 10.27 -0.31 -25.18
CA ASP A 35 10.48 0.57 -26.35
C ASP A 35 10.36 2.06 -25.95
N GLU A 36 9.46 2.36 -25.01
CA GLU A 36 9.24 3.70 -24.49
C GLU A 36 10.18 3.97 -23.30
N PRO A 37 10.62 5.23 -23.10
CA PRO A 37 11.53 5.56 -22.01
C PRO A 37 10.84 5.40 -20.66
N ILE A 38 11.51 4.66 -19.76
CA ILE A 38 11.09 4.43 -18.38
C ILE A 38 12.01 5.12 -17.36
N THR A 39 12.81 6.11 -17.80
CA THR A 39 13.79 6.77 -16.94
C THR A 39 13.16 7.28 -15.65
N GLY A 40 13.79 6.96 -14.53
CA GLY A 40 13.30 7.30 -13.19
C GLY A 40 12.20 6.39 -12.66
N TRP A 41 11.75 5.39 -13.42
CA TRP A 41 10.79 4.38 -12.97
C TRP A 41 11.47 3.03 -12.76
N THR A 42 11.07 2.35 -11.70
CA THR A 42 11.40 0.94 -11.44
C THR A 42 10.13 0.13 -11.48
N VAL A 43 10.10 -0.89 -12.33
CA VAL A 43 9.00 -1.86 -12.41
C VAL A 43 9.61 -3.25 -12.23
N SER A 44 9.25 -3.94 -11.16
CA SER A 44 9.82 -5.24 -10.83
C SER A 44 8.77 -6.19 -10.27
N PRO A 45 8.81 -7.47 -10.66
CA PRO A 45 8.02 -8.48 -9.99
C PRO A 45 8.63 -8.82 -8.62
N ASP A 46 7.79 -9.11 -7.64
CA ASP A 46 8.27 -9.53 -6.31
C ASP A 46 8.60 -11.04 -6.29
N ILE A 47 8.09 -11.79 -7.27
CA ILE A 47 8.31 -13.22 -7.46
C ILE A 47 8.82 -13.47 -8.88
N VAL A 48 9.91 -14.24 -9.02
CA VAL A 48 10.54 -14.56 -10.31
C VAL A 48 10.66 -16.09 -10.46
N PRO A 49 10.09 -16.70 -11.52
CA PRO A 49 9.28 -16.08 -12.57
C PRO A 49 7.91 -15.58 -12.04
N CYS A 50 7.39 -14.52 -12.64
CA CYS A 50 6.14 -13.89 -12.22
C CYS A 50 4.95 -14.66 -12.81
N GLN A 51 4.51 -15.70 -12.11
CA GLN A 51 3.56 -16.69 -12.63
C GLN A 51 2.30 -16.82 -11.78
N ILE A 52 1.20 -17.17 -12.44
CA ILE A 52 -0.08 -17.55 -11.84
C ILE A 52 -0.51 -18.88 -12.45
N GLU A 53 -0.82 -19.88 -11.63
CA GLU A 53 -1.26 -21.19 -12.12
C GLU A 53 -2.69 -21.13 -12.68
N GLU A 54 -2.94 -21.88 -13.76
CA GLU A 54 -4.27 -22.02 -14.39
C GLU A 54 -5.28 -22.58 -13.38
N GLY A 55 -4.86 -23.53 -12.54
CA GLY A 55 -5.69 -24.06 -11.47
C GLY A 55 -6.14 -22.99 -10.47
N ASP A 56 -5.28 -22.03 -10.12
CA ASP A 56 -5.66 -20.94 -9.23
C ASP A 56 -6.66 -19.98 -9.88
N LEU A 57 -6.51 -19.76 -11.20
CA LEU A 57 -7.42 -18.93 -11.98
C LEU A 57 -8.77 -19.61 -12.23
N ASP A 58 -8.81 -20.91 -12.45
CA ASP A 58 -10.04 -21.69 -12.58
C ASP A 58 -10.82 -21.73 -11.25
N ASN A 59 -10.11 -21.76 -10.13
CA ASN A 59 -10.69 -21.71 -8.79
C ASN A 59 -11.03 -20.28 -8.34
N PHE A 60 -10.72 -19.26 -9.14
CA PHE A 60 -10.99 -17.88 -8.82
C PHE A 60 -12.50 -17.62 -8.67
N GLY A 61 -12.91 -17.15 -7.49
CA GLY A 61 -14.32 -16.85 -7.19
C GLY A 61 -15.19 -18.09 -6.92
N SER A 62 -14.60 -19.27 -6.76
CA SER A 62 -15.30 -20.51 -6.37
C SER A 62 -15.84 -20.48 -4.93
N ASP A 63 -15.15 -19.79 -4.02
CA ASP A 63 -15.58 -19.49 -2.64
C ASP A 63 -15.45 -17.98 -2.39
N ILE A 64 -16.39 -17.43 -1.61
CA ILE A 64 -16.42 -16.02 -1.18
C ILE A 64 -15.17 -15.62 -0.36
N ASN A 65 -14.49 -16.61 0.22
CA ASN A 65 -13.31 -16.42 1.05
C ASN A 65 -11.98 -16.65 0.30
N THR A 66 -12.01 -17.07 -0.97
CA THR A 66 -10.78 -17.31 -1.73
C THR A 66 -10.07 -15.98 -2.02
N ILE A 67 -8.80 -15.91 -1.64
CA ILE A 67 -7.91 -14.80 -1.99
C ILE A 67 -7.61 -14.93 -3.49
N PRO A 68 -7.72 -13.85 -4.30
CA PRO A 68 -7.32 -13.88 -5.70
C PRO A 68 -5.92 -14.49 -5.86
N PRO A 69 -5.68 -15.34 -6.87
CA PRO A 69 -4.32 -15.50 -7.32
C PRO A 69 -3.78 -14.13 -7.74
N SER A 70 -2.62 -13.78 -7.21
CA SER A 70 -2.00 -12.50 -7.50
C SER A 70 -0.49 -12.70 -7.64
N CYS A 71 0.05 -12.02 -8.63
CA CYS A 71 1.48 -11.83 -8.77
C CYS A 71 1.78 -10.38 -8.40
N LEU A 72 2.58 -10.16 -7.37
CA LEU A 72 2.91 -8.81 -6.93
C LEU A 72 3.91 -8.17 -7.89
N VAL A 73 3.59 -6.95 -8.30
CA VAL A 73 4.41 -6.12 -9.19
C VAL A 73 4.60 -4.78 -8.52
N SER A 74 5.83 -4.52 -8.12
CA SER A 74 6.26 -3.27 -7.53
C SER A 74 6.54 -2.22 -8.62
N ILE A 75 6.02 -1.01 -8.42
CA ILE A 75 6.18 0.12 -9.34
C ILE A 75 6.56 1.35 -8.53
N TYR A 76 7.76 1.87 -8.75
CA TYR A 76 8.28 3.04 -8.05
C TYR A 76 8.73 4.12 -9.04
N ALA A 77 8.54 5.38 -8.65
CA ALA A 77 9.08 6.53 -9.36
C ALA A 77 10.07 7.27 -8.46
N ASP A 78 11.26 7.57 -8.98
CA ASP A 78 12.22 8.48 -8.36
C ASP A 78 11.88 9.91 -8.78
N SER A 79 11.02 10.57 -8.02
CA SER A 79 10.59 11.95 -8.29
C SER A 79 11.67 12.99 -8.00
N SER A 80 12.78 12.62 -7.37
CA SER A 80 13.91 13.52 -7.09
C SER A 80 14.76 13.80 -8.33
N ARG A 81 14.64 12.94 -9.34
CA ARG A 81 15.38 13.02 -10.59
C ARG A 81 14.71 13.94 -11.60
N PRO A 82 15.42 14.94 -12.16
CA PRO A 82 14.85 15.89 -13.12
C PRO A 82 14.56 15.24 -14.49
N ASP A 83 15.14 14.07 -14.78
CA ASP A 83 14.96 13.31 -16.01
C ASP A 83 13.89 12.20 -15.90
N THR A 84 13.19 12.11 -14.77
CA THR A 84 12.12 11.13 -14.59
C THR A 84 10.95 11.43 -15.51
N VAL A 85 10.56 10.44 -16.32
CA VAL A 85 9.46 10.58 -17.27
C VAL A 85 8.14 10.77 -16.53
N HIS A 86 7.31 11.72 -16.95
CA HIS A 86 6.06 12.05 -16.25
C HIS A 86 4.99 10.95 -16.31
N VAL A 87 5.03 10.09 -17.34
CA VAL A 87 4.07 9.01 -17.55
C VAL A 87 4.83 7.74 -17.88
N LEU A 88 4.74 6.76 -17.00
CA LEU A 88 5.13 5.39 -17.27
C LEU A 88 4.10 4.73 -18.18
N LYS A 89 4.57 4.24 -19.32
CA LYS A 89 3.88 3.26 -20.16
C LYS A 89 4.75 2.01 -20.21
N TYR A 90 4.36 0.99 -19.46
CA TYR A 90 5.12 -0.26 -19.36
C TYR A 90 4.29 -1.44 -19.86
N ALA A 91 4.75 -2.05 -20.93
CA ALA A 91 4.13 -3.20 -21.57
C ALA A 91 4.69 -4.51 -20.96
N ILE A 92 3.78 -5.36 -20.48
CA ILE A 92 4.09 -6.69 -19.95
C ILE A 92 3.49 -7.74 -20.88
N PRO A 93 4.30 -8.42 -21.70
CA PRO A 93 3.87 -9.58 -22.46
C PRO A 93 3.39 -10.71 -21.54
N LEU A 94 2.35 -11.41 -21.98
CA LEU A 94 1.80 -12.59 -21.32
C LEU A 94 2.21 -13.85 -22.07
N LYS A 95 2.79 -14.81 -21.35
CA LYS A 95 3.07 -16.16 -21.85
C LYS A 95 2.10 -17.17 -21.23
N GLY A 96 1.84 -18.26 -21.94
CA GLY A 96 0.85 -19.27 -21.54
C GLY A 96 -0.54 -19.07 -22.14
N LEU A 97 -0.70 -18.06 -23.02
CA LEU A 97 -1.94 -17.79 -23.74
C LEU A 97 -1.85 -18.24 -25.20
N ARG A 98 -2.97 -18.75 -25.73
CA ARG A 98 -3.09 -19.19 -27.12
C ARG A 98 -2.84 -18.08 -28.15
N LYS A 99 -3.14 -16.83 -27.77
CA LYS A 99 -2.83 -15.64 -28.56
C LYS A 99 -1.94 -14.72 -27.73
N PRO A 100 -0.85 -14.18 -28.30
CA PRO A 100 -0.04 -13.19 -27.61
C PRO A 100 -0.90 -12.02 -27.12
N ARG A 101 -0.71 -11.65 -25.86
CA ARG A 101 -1.36 -10.51 -25.22
C ARG A 101 -0.34 -9.75 -24.41
N THR A 102 -0.64 -8.48 -24.19
CA THR A 102 0.19 -7.57 -23.41
C THR A 102 -0.72 -6.81 -22.46
N ILE A 103 -0.31 -6.73 -21.20
CA ILE A 103 -0.92 -5.84 -20.22
C ILE A 103 -0.11 -4.56 -20.18
N ASN A 104 -0.77 -3.41 -20.26
CA ASN A 104 -0.10 -2.11 -20.19
C ASN A 104 -0.28 -1.49 -18.82
N ILE A 105 0.81 -1.26 -18.10
CA ILE A 105 0.81 -0.40 -16.92
C ILE A 105 0.95 1.03 -17.40
N ASN A 106 -0.11 1.81 -17.20
CA ASN A 106 -0.09 3.25 -17.37
C ASN A 106 -0.13 3.90 -15.98
N ARG A 107 0.87 4.72 -15.67
CA ARG A 107 0.96 5.50 -14.43
C ARG A 107 1.53 6.86 -14.74
N SER A 108 0.88 7.92 -14.29
CA SER A 108 1.50 9.25 -14.28
C SER A 108 2.09 9.56 -12.90
N LEU A 109 3.10 10.42 -12.86
CA LEU A 109 3.59 10.99 -11.59
C LEU A 109 2.46 11.73 -10.85
N LYS A 110 1.51 12.34 -11.59
CA LYS A 110 0.29 12.90 -11.00
C LYS A 110 -0.57 11.83 -10.36
N ASP A 111 -0.73 10.64 -10.93
CA ASP A 111 -1.50 9.57 -10.26
C ASP A 111 -0.81 9.04 -8.99
N ILE A 112 0.52 9.23 -8.87
CA ILE A 112 1.28 8.94 -7.64
C ILE A 112 1.13 10.05 -6.60
N LEU A 113 0.97 11.31 -7.04
CA LEU A 113 0.88 12.49 -6.18
C LEU A 113 -0.58 12.95 -5.89
N ASP A 114 -1.55 12.59 -6.75
CA ASP A 114 -2.97 13.00 -6.75
C ASP A 114 -3.92 11.85 -6.36
N ALA A 115 -3.41 10.71 -5.86
CA ALA A 115 -4.22 9.89 -4.96
C ALA A 115 -4.43 10.71 -3.66
N PRO A 116 -5.69 10.93 -3.27
CA PRO A 116 -6.33 12.22 -3.25
C PRO A 116 -5.67 13.27 -2.33
N HIS A 117 -4.92 14.22 -2.90
CA HIS A 117 -4.72 15.55 -2.32
C HIS A 117 -4.93 16.64 -3.38
N SER A 118 -6.20 16.91 -3.71
CA SER A 118 -6.55 18.15 -4.42
C SER A 118 -6.72 19.28 -3.41
N VAL A 119 -5.65 20.05 -3.18
CA VAL A 119 -5.76 21.46 -2.78
C VAL A 119 -4.69 22.22 -3.55
N GLY A 120 -5.12 22.99 -4.55
CA GLY A 120 -4.28 24.05 -5.09
C GLY A 120 -4.02 25.08 -4.00
N THR A 121 -2.77 25.46 -3.78
CA THR A 121 -2.20 26.73 -4.23
C THR A 121 -0.69 26.73 -3.93
N LYS A 122 0.07 27.27 -4.88
CA LYS A 122 1.49 27.66 -4.87
C LYS A 122 2.14 27.80 -3.48
N ASP A 123 3.22 27.07 -3.23
CA ASP A 123 4.59 27.60 -3.06
C ASP A 123 5.57 26.42 -2.82
N GLY A 124 6.83 26.57 -3.24
CA GLY A 124 7.80 25.48 -3.40
C GLY A 124 8.26 24.78 -2.10
N PRO A 125 8.99 23.65 -2.20
CA PRO A 125 9.37 22.85 -1.03
C PRO A 125 10.46 23.53 -0.21
N ASN A 126 10.12 23.94 1.02
CA ASN A 126 11.05 24.40 2.04
C ASN A 126 11.62 23.19 2.80
N PRO A 127 12.93 23.08 3.10
CA PRO A 127 13.56 21.95 3.81
C PRO A 127 13.11 21.74 5.28
N GLY A 128 12.06 22.42 5.75
CA GLY A 128 11.56 22.36 7.13
C GLY A 128 10.65 21.16 7.46
N SER A 129 9.93 20.58 6.48
CA SER A 129 8.82 19.64 6.74
C SER A 129 9.24 18.29 7.35
N GLN A 130 10.39 17.75 6.96
CA GLN A 130 10.88 16.45 7.47
C GLN A 130 11.21 16.46 8.98
N ASN A 131 11.66 17.61 9.49
CA ASN A 131 11.94 17.77 10.92
C ASN A 131 10.65 17.88 11.75
N ASP A 132 9.58 18.38 11.14
CA ASP A 132 8.28 18.55 11.79
C ASP A 132 7.54 17.21 11.92
N LEU A 133 7.54 16.35 10.88
CA LEU A 133 6.95 15.00 10.95
C LEU A 133 7.58 14.13 12.05
N LYS A 134 8.92 14.08 12.09
CA LYS A 134 9.66 13.33 13.12
C LYS A 134 9.34 13.82 14.52
N LYS A 135 9.14 15.14 14.68
CA LYS A 135 8.73 15.73 15.95
C LYS A 135 7.30 15.33 16.32
N GLN A 136 6.35 15.38 15.39
CA GLN A 136 4.96 14.98 15.67
C GLN A 136 4.86 13.50 16.06
N LEU A 137 5.60 12.61 15.38
CA LEU A 137 5.61 11.18 15.71
C LEU A 137 6.21 10.90 17.10
N ASN A 138 7.25 11.66 17.49
CA ASN A 138 7.82 11.59 18.84
C ASN A 138 6.83 12.09 19.91
N ASP A 139 6.07 13.14 19.62
CA ASP A 139 5.04 13.64 20.54
C ASP A 139 3.90 12.61 20.70
N LEU A 140 3.50 11.94 19.61
CA LEU A 140 2.54 10.82 19.66
C LEU A 140 3.09 9.64 20.46
N LYS A 141 4.35 9.24 20.24
CA LYS A 141 5.04 8.21 21.05
C LYS A 141 4.97 8.53 22.53
N ARG A 142 5.31 9.78 22.90
CA ARG A 142 5.30 10.24 24.28
C ARG A 142 3.89 10.18 24.87
N PHE A 143 2.88 10.58 24.11
CA PHE A 143 1.49 10.55 24.55
C PHE A 143 0.99 9.13 24.81
N LEU A 144 1.16 8.21 23.85
CA LEU A 144 0.73 6.81 23.99
C LEU A 144 1.49 6.09 25.11
N SER A 145 2.72 6.50 25.39
CA SER A 145 3.52 5.97 26.50
C SER A 145 3.04 6.41 27.90
N THR A 146 2.03 7.28 28.01
CA THR A 146 1.52 7.75 29.31
C THR A 146 0.51 6.80 29.97
N SER A 147 -0.11 5.91 29.20
CA SER A 147 -1.19 5.06 29.71
C SER A 147 -1.36 3.79 28.89
N GLU A 148 -1.32 2.65 29.58
CA GLU A 148 -1.56 1.33 29.00
C GLU A 148 -2.95 1.23 28.36
N ALA A 149 -3.96 1.80 29.03
CA ALA A 149 -5.34 1.79 28.55
C ALA A 149 -5.46 2.59 27.24
N LYS A 150 -4.96 3.83 27.22
CA LYS A 150 -4.99 4.67 26.01
C LYS A 150 -4.26 4.00 24.84
N PHE A 151 -3.10 3.41 25.08
CA PHE A 151 -2.39 2.71 24.03
C PHE A 151 -3.17 1.50 23.49
N ARG A 152 -3.76 0.70 24.38
CA ARG A 152 -4.57 -0.46 24.03
C ARG A 152 -5.81 -0.08 23.22
N ASP A 153 -6.51 0.99 23.61
CA ASP A 153 -7.71 1.46 22.91
C ASP A 153 -7.38 1.82 21.45
N ILE A 154 -6.30 2.61 21.24
CA ILE A 154 -5.83 2.99 19.89
C ILE A 154 -5.43 1.76 19.06
N ALA A 155 -4.63 0.87 19.65
CA ALA A 155 -4.17 -0.32 18.96
C ALA A 155 -5.34 -1.26 18.62
N ASN A 156 -6.35 -1.35 19.48
CA ASN A 156 -7.56 -2.14 19.21
C ASN A 156 -8.37 -1.53 18.06
N SER A 157 -8.59 -0.20 18.07
CA SER A 157 -9.25 0.48 16.94
C SER A 157 -8.49 0.26 15.63
N CYS A 158 -7.14 0.31 15.65
CA CYS A 158 -6.32 0.01 14.47
C CYS A 158 -6.49 -1.44 14.00
N LYS A 159 -6.60 -2.39 14.92
CA LYS A 159 -6.86 -3.80 14.58
C LYS A 159 -8.23 -4.01 13.95
N GLU A 160 -9.28 -3.37 14.48
CA GLU A 160 -10.65 -3.49 13.98
C GLU A 160 -10.78 -3.05 12.51
N VAL A 161 -10.04 -2.01 12.13
CA VAL A 161 -9.98 -1.52 10.74
C VAL A 161 -8.85 -2.13 9.90
N LYS A 162 -8.11 -3.10 10.46
CA LYS A 162 -7.00 -3.83 9.81
C LYS A 162 -5.80 -2.96 9.41
N ILE A 163 -5.57 -1.87 10.13
CA ILE A 163 -4.31 -1.12 10.08
C ILE A 163 -3.17 -1.97 10.67
N ILE A 164 -3.45 -2.73 11.73
CA ILE A 164 -2.56 -3.78 12.21
C ILE A 164 -3.30 -5.11 12.21
N ASP A 165 -2.58 -6.21 11.99
CA ASP A 165 -3.16 -7.54 12.02
C ASP A 165 -3.22 -8.12 13.46
N SER A 166 -3.81 -9.32 13.58
CA SER A 166 -3.93 -9.98 14.88
C SER A 166 -2.58 -10.43 15.46
N SER A 167 -1.60 -10.76 14.61
CA SER A 167 -0.26 -11.13 15.05
C SER A 167 0.47 -9.91 15.63
N GLN A 168 0.47 -8.79 14.92
CA GLN A 168 1.04 -7.52 15.37
C GLN A 168 0.35 -7.04 16.65
N TYR A 169 -0.98 -7.11 16.74
CA TYR A 169 -1.68 -6.75 17.97
C TYR A 169 -1.31 -7.66 19.15
N ASN A 170 -1.21 -8.98 18.91
CA ASN A 170 -0.80 -9.91 19.96
C ASN A 170 0.64 -9.64 20.40
N GLU A 171 1.57 -9.34 19.50
CA GLU A 171 2.94 -8.97 19.86
C GLU A 171 2.99 -7.76 20.84
N LEU A 172 2.09 -6.80 20.66
CA LEU A 172 1.98 -5.60 21.51
C LEU A 172 1.38 -5.87 22.90
N PHE A 173 0.61 -6.95 23.09
CA PHE A 173 -0.16 -7.17 24.32
C PHE A 173 -0.12 -8.59 24.88
N ASP A 174 0.67 -9.48 24.28
CA ASP A 174 0.94 -10.80 24.83
C ASP A 174 1.57 -10.64 26.22
N GLY A 175 0.96 -11.29 27.21
CA GLY A 175 1.40 -11.26 28.61
C GLY A 175 2.82 -11.79 28.81
N MET A 176 3.41 -12.46 27.81
CA MET A 176 4.79 -12.93 27.85
C MET A 176 5.81 -11.93 27.28
N ASN A 177 5.40 -10.78 26.73
CA ASN A 177 6.31 -9.96 25.93
C ASN A 177 7.40 -9.22 26.74
N ASN A 178 7.35 -9.16 28.07
CA ASN A 178 8.35 -8.54 28.97
C ASN A 178 8.86 -7.14 28.55
N GLN A 179 8.17 -6.45 27.63
CA GLN A 179 8.58 -5.16 27.09
C GLN A 179 7.92 -4.02 27.84
N SER A 180 8.68 -2.93 28.04
CA SER A 180 8.11 -1.70 28.59
C SER A 180 7.06 -1.11 27.64
N LEU A 181 6.08 -0.39 28.19
CA LEU A 181 5.06 0.32 27.40
C LEU A 181 5.67 1.16 26.28
N SER A 182 6.72 1.95 26.59
CA SER A 182 7.42 2.78 25.61
C SER A 182 7.98 1.97 24.41
N LYS A 183 8.53 0.77 24.68
CA LYS A 183 9.08 -0.08 23.63
C LYS A 183 7.99 -0.70 22.74
N ARG A 184 6.83 -1.01 23.32
CA ARG A 184 5.67 -1.51 22.57
C ARG A 184 5.00 -0.41 21.75
N VAL A 185 4.92 0.81 22.29
CA VAL A 185 4.46 1.98 21.54
C VAL A 185 5.40 2.27 20.36
N GLU A 186 6.72 2.14 20.56
CA GLU A 186 7.70 2.28 19.49
C GLU A 186 7.53 1.24 18.38
N LEU A 187 7.35 -0.03 18.75
CA LEU A 187 7.05 -1.10 17.80
C LEU A 187 5.74 -0.83 17.04
N PHE A 188 4.69 -0.42 17.76
CA PHE A 188 3.42 -0.04 17.16
C PHE A 188 3.58 1.09 16.14
N LEU A 189 4.25 2.20 16.50
CA LEU A 189 4.48 3.30 15.57
C LEU A 189 5.38 2.90 14.40
N GLY A 190 6.31 1.97 14.59
CA GLY A 190 7.08 1.36 13.51
C GLY A 190 6.19 0.61 12.53
N ASN A 191 5.27 -0.22 13.02
CA ASN A 191 4.29 -0.93 12.19
C ASN A 191 3.36 0.04 11.44
N ILE A 192 2.91 1.12 12.09
CA ILE A 192 2.11 2.17 11.45
C ILE A 192 2.91 2.89 10.37
N THR A 193 4.17 3.25 10.64
CA THR A 193 5.04 3.92 9.67
C THR A 193 5.26 3.03 8.46
N LEU A 194 5.59 1.75 8.66
CA LEU A 194 5.77 0.77 7.60
C LEU A 194 4.47 0.56 6.79
N LEU A 195 3.32 0.49 7.46
CA LEU A 195 2.02 0.41 6.77
C LEU A 195 1.77 1.66 5.92
N ILE A 196 2.04 2.86 6.45
CA ILE A 196 1.85 4.11 5.71
C ILE A 196 2.83 4.20 4.53
N GLU A 197 4.07 3.72 4.70
CA GLU A 197 5.05 3.63 3.61
C GLU A 197 4.59 2.69 2.49
N LEU A 198 3.96 1.56 2.84
CA LEU A 198 3.48 0.55 1.88
C LEU A 198 2.09 0.87 1.31
N CYS A 199 1.24 1.49 2.12
CA CYS A 199 -0.18 1.77 1.87
C CYS A 199 -0.56 3.17 2.42
N PRO A 200 -0.14 4.26 1.76
CA PRO A 200 -0.33 5.63 2.25
C PRO A 200 -1.79 6.00 2.51
N ASP A 201 -2.73 5.41 1.77
CA ASP A 201 -4.17 5.66 1.90
C ASP A 201 -4.70 5.38 3.31
N HIS A 202 -4.04 4.47 4.05
CA HIS A 202 -4.40 4.13 5.42
C HIS A 202 -3.97 5.18 6.45
N ILE A 203 -3.15 6.18 6.08
CA ILE A 203 -2.83 7.30 6.98
C ILE A 203 -4.09 8.04 7.39
N SER A 204 -5.01 8.27 6.45
CA SER A 204 -6.28 8.96 6.72
C SER A 204 -7.13 8.19 7.74
N THR A 205 -7.14 6.86 7.65
CA THR A 205 -7.86 5.99 8.58
C THR A 205 -7.21 6.01 9.96
N PHE A 206 -5.87 5.97 10.02
CA PHE A 206 -5.14 6.10 11.28
C PHE A 206 -5.41 7.46 11.96
N LEU A 207 -5.38 8.55 11.20
CA LEU A 207 -5.64 9.90 11.71
C LEU A 207 -7.08 10.07 12.19
N SER A 208 -8.06 9.47 11.51
CA SER A 208 -9.45 9.44 11.96
C SER A 208 -9.59 8.70 13.29
N ILE A 209 -8.91 7.55 13.46
CA ILE A 209 -8.89 6.83 14.74
C ILE A 209 -8.38 7.74 15.85
N LEU A 210 -7.30 8.51 15.63
CA LEU A 210 -6.78 9.43 16.65
C LEU A 210 -7.80 10.54 17.00
N LYS A 211 -8.55 11.03 16.01
CA LYS A 211 -9.56 12.09 16.19
C LYS A 211 -10.81 11.62 16.93
N GLU A 212 -11.18 10.35 16.79
CA GLU A 212 -12.41 9.77 17.38
C GLU A 212 -12.30 9.47 18.89
N GLN A 213 -11.11 9.60 19.50
CA GLN A 213 -10.84 9.20 20.89
C GLN A 213 -11.32 10.21 21.95
N ASP A 214 -12.12 11.20 21.55
CA ASP A 214 -12.58 12.32 22.39
C ASP A 214 -11.45 12.95 23.23
N HIS A 215 -10.25 13.07 22.64
CA HIS A 215 -9.06 13.56 23.34
C HIS A 215 -8.36 14.66 22.54
N VAL A 216 -8.42 15.90 23.06
CA VAL A 216 -7.92 17.11 22.38
C VAL A 216 -6.48 16.99 21.88
N VAL A 217 -5.60 16.35 22.65
CA VAL A 217 -4.18 16.15 22.27
C VAL A 217 -4.05 15.21 21.07
N LEU A 218 -4.83 14.13 21.01
CA LEU A 218 -4.76 13.17 19.90
C LEU A 218 -5.33 13.79 18.62
N SER A 219 -6.43 14.53 18.73
CA SER A 219 -7.00 15.29 17.62
C SER A 219 -6.01 16.34 17.07
N THR A 220 -5.37 17.10 17.97
CA THR A 220 -4.35 18.10 17.59
C THR A 220 -3.11 17.45 16.96
N LEU A 221 -2.65 16.31 17.49
CA LEU A 221 -1.53 15.57 16.91
C LEU A 221 -1.90 15.02 15.53
N ALA A 222 -3.12 14.52 15.35
CA ALA A 222 -3.60 14.06 14.05
C ALA A 222 -3.61 15.19 13.02
N ASP A 223 -4.08 16.38 13.39
CA ASP A 223 -4.08 17.55 12.50
C ASP A 223 -2.65 17.99 12.13
N ARG A 224 -1.72 17.94 13.08
CA ARG A 224 -0.32 18.29 12.81
C ARG A 224 0.39 17.26 11.94
N ILE A 225 0.14 15.97 12.16
CA ILE A 225 0.67 14.89 11.32
C ILE A 225 0.11 15.01 9.90
N ALA A 226 -1.17 15.37 9.74
CA ALA A 226 -1.79 15.58 8.44
C ALA A 226 -1.22 16.79 7.68
N ALA A 227 -0.67 17.78 8.39
CA ALA A 227 -0.18 19.04 7.84
C ALA A 227 1.34 19.07 7.57
N SER A 228 2.07 18.00 7.91
CA SER A 228 3.54 17.94 7.83
C SER A 228 4.02 17.14 6.62
#